data_AF-A0A420PEG4-F1
#
_entry.id   AF-A0A420PEG4-F1
#
_cell.length_a   1.000
_cell.length_b   1.000
_cell.length_c   1.000
_cell.angle_alpha   90.00
_cell.angle_beta   90.00
_cell.angle_gamma   90.00
#
_symmetry.space_group_name_H-M   'P 1'
#
loop_
_entity.id
_entity.type
_entity.pdbx_description
1 polymer ?
#
loop_
_entity_poly.entity_id
_entity_poly.type
_entity_poly.pdbx_seq_one_letter_code
_entity_poly.pdbx_strand_id
1 'polypeptide(L)'
;MKHVQRFKARILGRSESPPKPTLENSCPRLDESSSSVTEPTKSRTTTHGLFILADSKPDEAGLMDFPVDIVAIHGLNGNAISTWRHEPDGTVWLRDLLPNFLPGCRVYTYGYPSKIWSQSSERVQEYALNLLVSLRDIREDLNAVI
;
A
#
# COMPACT_ATOMS: atom_id res chain seq x y z
N MET A 1 -15.41 21.33 -22.46
CA MET A 1 -15.40 19.87 -22.20
C MET A 1 -14.91 19.15 -23.45
N LYS A 2 -13.63 18.76 -23.49
CA LYS A 2 -12.98 17.97 -24.55
C LYS A 2 -11.89 17.14 -23.86
N HIS A 3 -12.26 15.98 -23.30
CA HIS A 3 -12.21 14.65 -23.93
C HIS A 3 -10.80 14.05 -23.88
N VAL A 4 -10.66 13.16 -22.89
CA VAL A 4 -9.55 12.25 -22.54
C VAL A 4 -9.25 11.29 -23.70
N GLN A 5 -8.23 11.56 -24.51
CA GLN A 5 -7.77 10.65 -25.59
C GLN A 5 -6.25 10.76 -25.81
N ARG A 6 -5.41 10.46 -24.80
CA ARG A 6 -3.94 10.46 -24.99
C ARG A 6 -3.15 9.40 -24.23
N PHE A 7 -3.76 8.27 -23.90
CA PHE A 7 -3.10 7.21 -23.10
C PHE A 7 -2.99 5.83 -23.76
N LYS A 8 -3.21 5.67 -25.07
CA LYS A 8 -3.30 4.34 -25.71
C LYS A 8 -2.43 4.12 -26.96
N ALA A 9 -1.17 4.56 -26.96
CA ALA A 9 -0.28 4.32 -28.13
C ALA A 9 1.21 4.06 -27.81
N ARG A 10 1.54 3.36 -26.72
CA ARG A 10 2.95 2.98 -26.45
C ARG A 10 3.21 1.54 -26.01
N ILE A 11 2.21 0.65 -26.06
CA ILE A 11 2.33 -0.76 -25.62
C ILE A 11 2.27 -1.75 -26.80
N LEU A 12 2.94 -1.45 -27.92
CA LEU A 12 3.23 -2.52 -28.89
C LEU A 12 4.45 -2.18 -29.74
N GLY A 13 5.57 -2.86 -29.44
CA GLY A 13 6.73 -2.92 -30.30
C GLY A 13 8.05 -2.63 -29.61
N ARG A 14 8.71 -3.67 -29.08
CA ARG A 14 10.05 -4.12 -29.54
C ARG A 14 10.55 -5.27 -28.67
N SER A 15 10.63 -6.44 -29.29
CA SER A 15 11.43 -7.61 -28.88
C SER A 15 12.92 -7.28 -28.89
N GLU A 16 13.67 -7.82 -27.92
CA GLU A 16 15.01 -8.45 -28.03
C GLU A 16 15.69 -8.50 -26.64
N SER A 17 16.24 -9.67 -26.27
CA SER A 17 16.93 -9.99 -25.01
C SER A 17 18.44 -10.17 -25.21
N PRO A 18 19.32 -9.88 -24.23
CA PRO A 18 20.70 -10.38 -24.22
C PRO A 18 21.01 -11.37 -23.07
N PRO A 19 22.19 -12.06 -23.09
CA PRO A 19 22.34 -13.44 -22.62
C PRO A 19 22.82 -13.61 -21.17
N LYS A 20 22.76 -14.87 -20.72
CA LYS A 20 23.13 -15.41 -19.40
C LYS A 20 24.59 -15.92 -19.40
N PRO A 21 25.39 -15.70 -18.35
CA PRO A 21 26.57 -16.52 -18.05
C PRO A 21 26.28 -17.57 -16.96
N THR A 22 27.05 -18.65 -17.01
CA THR A 22 26.83 -19.95 -16.36
C THR A 22 27.84 -20.18 -15.23
N LEU A 23 27.36 -20.78 -14.13
CA LEU A 23 28.03 -21.61 -13.10
C LEU A 23 29.40 -21.19 -12.55
N GLU A 24 29.45 -21.06 -11.21
CA GLU A 24 30.42 -21.83 -10.42
C GLU A 24 29.94 -22.05 -8.97
N ASN A 25 30.27 -23.25 -8.50
CA ASN A 25 29.90 -23.84 -7.22
C ASN A 25 30.62 -23.17 -6.05
N SER A 26 29.99 -23.24 -4.87
CA SER A 26 30.52 -23.89 -3.65
C SER A 26 30.11 -23.11 -2.39
N CYS A 27 29.48 -23.82 -1.47
CA CYS A 27 29.27 -23.38 -0.09
C CYS A 27 30.26 -24.17 0.79
N PRO A 28 30.85 -23.54 1.81
CA PRO A 28 30.80 -24.14 3.14
C PRO A 28 30.39 -23.17 4.25
N ARG A 29 29.98 -23.78 5.37
CA ARG A 29 29.28 -23.27 6.55
C ARG A 29 30.18 -22.55 7.59
N LEU A 30 29.51 -21.63 8.30
CA LEU A 30 29.59 -21.23 9.73
C LEU A 30 30.92 -20.78 10.35
N ASP A 31 30.96 -19.52 10.83
CA ASP A 31 31.04 -19.19 12.26
C ASP A 31 30.54 -17.76 12.57
N GLU A 32 30.20 -17.57 13.84
CA GLU A 32 29.75 -16.35 14.51
C GLU A 32 30.87 -15.32 14.67
N SER A 33 30.55 -14.02 14.55
CA SER A 33 30.71 -13.06 15.67
C SER A 33 30.38 -11.62 15.27
N SER A 34 29.45 -11.04 16.04
CA SER A 34 29.33 -9.65 16.49
C SER A 34 30.18 -8.56 15.81
N SER A 35 29.53 -7.63 15.11
CA SER A 35 29.92 -6.23 15.19
C SER A 35 28.71 -5.31 14.98
N SER A 36 28.60 -4.36 15.91
CA SER A 36 27.62 -3.30 16.00
C SER A 36 27.80 -2.26 14.88
N VAL A 37 26.78 -2.09 14.04
CA VAL A 37 26.60 -0.89 13.22
C VAL A 37 25.15 -0.44 13.34
N THR A 38 24.98 0.75 13.90
CA THR A 38 23.72 1.46 14.08
C THR A 38 23.29 2.02 12.73
N GLU A 39 22.50 1.25 11.97
CA GLU A 39 21.82 1.73 10.75
C GLU A 39 20.49 2.39 11.10
N PRO A 40 20.09 3.49 10.41
CA PRO A 40 18.84 4.18 10.67
C PRO A 40 17.66 3.24 10.39
N THR A 41 16.74 3.21 11.33
CA THR A 41 15.59 2.32 11.44
C THR A 41 14.76 2.28 10.15
N LYS A 42 15.03 1.31 9.28
CA LYS A 42 14.10 0.90 8.22
C LYS A 42 12.93 0.21 8.91
N SER A 43 11.93 1.01 9.27
CA SER A 43 10.68 0.56 9.92
C SER A 43 10.19 -0.73 9.26
N ARG A 44 10.09 -1.80 10.06
CA ARG A 44 9.59 -3.11 9.66
C ARG A 44 8.20 -2.89 9.08
N THR A 45 8.05 -3.20 7.79
CA THR A 45 6.77 -3.10 7.07
C THR A 45 5.72 -3.92 7.82
N THR A 46 4.72 -3.25 8.40
CA THR A 46 3.53 -3.89 8.94
C THR A 46 2.76 -4.50 7.76
N THR A 47 2.86 -5.82 7.61
CA THR A 47 2.63 -6.47 6.30
C THR A 47 1.15 -6.57 5.92
N HIS A 48 0.23 -6.66 6.89
CA HIS A 48 -1.21 -6.88 6.66
C HIS A 48 -2.05 -6.28 7.80
N GLY A 49 -3.31 -5.93 7.52
CA GLY A 49 -4.20 -5.22 8.45
C GLY A 49 -4.73 -3.91 7.88
N LEU A 50 -5.59 -3.23 8.63
CA LEU A 50 -6.12 -1.91 8.30
C LEU A 50 -5.26 -0.83 8.96
N PHE A 51 -4.78 0.14 8.17
CA PHE A 51 -3.89 1.20 8.64
C PHE A 51 -4.36 2.56 8.12
N ILE A 52 -4.23 3.60 8.94
CA ILE A 52 -4.46 4.97 8.48
C ILE A 52 -3.26 5.45 7.64
N LEU A 53 -3.56 6.02 6.47
CA LEU A 53 -2.61 6.69 5.58
C LEU A 53 -2.60 8.19 5.79
N ALA A 54 -3.78 8.79 5.90
CA ALA A 54 -3.94 10.23 6.09
C ALA A 54 -5.14 10.50 7.00
N ASP A 55 -4.97 11.47 7.89
CA ASP A 55 -6.02 12.07 8.71
C ASP A 55 -5.96 13.57 8.48
N SER A 56 -6.68 14.04 7.47
CA SER A 56 -6.58 15.43 7.04
C SER A 56 -7.54 16.31 7.80
N LYS A 57 -7.06 17.49 8.19
CA LYS A 57 -7.94 18.49 8.78
C LYS A 57 -8.85 19.09 7.70
N PRO A 58 -10.02 19.62 8.09
CA PRO A 58 -10.80 20.49 7.22
C PRO A 58 -9.93 21.64 6.70
N ASP A 59 -10.29 22.20 5.56
CA ASP A 59 -9.63 23.38 5.02
C ASP A 59 -9.55 24.50 6.08
N GLU A 60 -8.45 25.26 6.11
CA GLU A 60 -8.20 26.33 7.10
C GLU A 60 -9.29 27.41 7.08
N ALA A 61 -9.92 27.61 5.92
CA ALA A 61 -11.07 28.52 5.76
C ALA A 61 -12.41 27.90 6.21
N GLY A 62 -12.45 26.62 6.56
CA GLY A 62 -13.65 25.86 6.92
C GLY A 62 -14.70 25.78 5.81
N LEU A 63 -14.34 26.16 4.58
CA LEU A 63 -15.28 26.35 3.47
C LEU A 63 -15.55 25.05 2.69
N MET A 64 -14.61 24.11 2.75
CA MET A 64 -14.66 22.82 2.07
C MET A 64 -14.22 21.74 3.06
N ASP A 65 -15.20 21.04 3.64
CA ASP A 65 -14.99 19.87 4.47
C ASP A 65 -15.67 18.66 3.80
N PHE A 66 -14.91 17.61 3.58
CA PHE A 66 -15.39 16.33 3.07
C PHE A 66 -15.12 15.27 4.13
N PRO A 67 -15.98 15.14 5.16
CA PRO A 67 -15.82 14.16 6.22
C PRO A 67 -16.17 12.76 5.69
N VAL A 68 -15.28 12.25 4.85
CA VAL A 68 -15.41 10.95 4.18
C VAL A 68 -14.26 10.05 4.61
N ASP A 69 -14.63 8.83 4.97
CA ASP A 69 -13.69 7.75 5.23
C ASP A 69 -13.45 6.95 3.95
N ILE A 70 -12.19 6.85 3.54
CA ILE A 70 -11.78 6.18 2.30
C ILE A 70 -10.96 4.96 2.70
N VAL A 71 -11.41 3.76 2.32
CA VAL A 71 -10.69 2.51 2.59
C VAL A 71 -10.16 1.93 1.28
N ALA A 72 -8.85 1.99 1.08
CA ALA A 72 -8.19 1.45 -0.09
C ALA A 72 -7.76 0.00 0.13
N ILE A 73 -8.10 -0.90 -0.80
CA ILE A 73 -7.75 -2.33 -0.74
C ILE A 73 -6.89 -2.66 -1.95
N HIS A 74 -5.72 -3.26 -1.74
CA HIS A 74 -4.85 -3.62 -2.86
C HIS A 74 -5.31 -4.90 -3.58
N GLY A 75 -4.86 -5.05 -4.83
CA GLY A 75 -5.15 -6.21 -5.67
C GLY A 75 -4.15 -7.37 -5.51
N LEU A 76 -4.27 -8.33 -6.44
CA LEU A 76 -3.37 -9.47 -6.57
C LEU A 76 -1.91 -9.03 -6.72
N ASN A 77 -1.02 -9.71 -6.01
CA ASN A 77 0.41 -9.41 -5.95
C ASN A 77 0.72 -7.96 -5.51
N GLY A 78 -0.24 -7.27 -4.90
CA GLY A 78 -0.08 -5.94 -4.34
C GLY A 78 0.30 -5.97 -2.86
N ASN A 79 0.62 -4.79 -2.35
CA ASN A 79 0.84 -4.52 -0.93
C ASN A 79 0.10 -3.23 -0.52
N ALA A 80 -0.27 -3.13 0.76
CA ALA A 80 -1.05 -2.02 1.31
C ALA A 80 -0.46 -0.62 1.04
N ILE A 81 0.85 -0.49 0.88
CA ILE A 81 1.51 0.80 0.60
C ILE A 81 2.07 0.86 -0.81
N SER A 82 2.86 -0.15 -1.22
CA SER A 82 3.59 -0.06 -2.49
C SER A 82 2.68 -0.07 -3.71
N THR A 83 1.46 -0.62 -3.62
CA THR A 83 0.46 -0.55 -4.70
C THR A 83 0.12 0.90 -5.08
N TRP A 84 0.18 1.80 -4.11
CA TRP A 84 -0.19 3.20 -4.26
C TRP A 84 1.03 4.11 -4.42
N ARG A 85 2.23 3.53 -4.44
CA ARG A 85 3.50 4.25 -4.51
C ARG A 85 3.91 4.47 -5.96
N HIS A 86 4.20 5.71 -6.30
CA HIS A 86 4.96 6.04 -7.49
C HIS A 86 6.44 5.78 -7.20
N GLU A 87 7.01 4.72 -7.77
CA GLU A 87 8.38 4.28 -7.48
C GLU A 87 9.48 5.34 -7.72
N PRO A 88 9.42 6.17 -8.79
CA PRO A 88 10.48 7.14 -9.07
C PRO A 88 10.72 8.19 -7.97
N ASP A 89 9.66 8.68 -7.31
CA ASP A 89 9.75 9.74 -6.30
C ASP A 89 9.25 9.31 -4.91
N GLY A 90 8.73 8.08 -4.79
CA GLY A 90 8.23 7.53 -3.54
C GLY A 90 6.86 8.05 -3.11
N THR A 91 6.19 8.87 -3.93
CA THR A 91 4.89 9.47 -3.62
C THR A 91 3.82 8.39 -3.47
N VAL A 92 3.12 8.37 -2.35
CA VAL A 92 1.96 7.52 -2.11
C VAL A 92 0.71 8.37 -2.34
N TRP A 93 0.09 8.28 -3.51
CA TRP A 93 -0.92 9.29 -3.93
C TRP A 93 -2.12 9.39 -2.96
N LEU A 94 -2.53 8.27 -2.35
CA LEU A 94 -3.59 8.23 -1.34
C LEU A 94 -3.25 9.03 -0.06
N ARG A 95 -1.97 9.08 0.30
CA ARG A 95 -1.48 9.80 1.49
C ARG A 95 -1.08 11.23 1.14
N ASP A 96 -0.34 11.40 0.05
CA ASP A 96 0.41 12.62 -0.24
C ASP A 96 -0.37 13.60 -1.12
N LEU A 97 -1.31 13.11 -1.93
CA LEU A 97 -2.02 13.93 -2.92
C LEU A 97 -3.52 14.04 -2.61
N LEU A 98 -4.18 12.93 -2.27
CA LEU A 98 -5.62 12.87 -2.08
C LEU A 98 -6.16 13.87 -1.03
N PRO A 99 -5.53 14.08 0.14
CA PRO A 99 -5.98 15.07 1.13
C PRO A 99 -6.09 16.50 0.60
N ASN A 100 -5.29 16.87 -0.41
CA ASN A 100 -5.35 18.21 -1.01
C ASN A 100 -6.59 18.40 -1.89
N PHE A 101 -7.17 17.30 -2.40
CA PHE A 101 -8.38 17.32 -3.21
C PHE A 101 -9.65 17.11 -2.38
N LEU A 102 -9.53 16.41 -1.25
CA LEU A 102 -10.62 16.16 -0.30
C LEU A 102 -10.18 16.53 1.12
N PRO A 103 -10.11 17.83 1.46
CA PRO A 103 -9.80 18.26 2.83
C PRO A 103 -10.82 17.69 3.82
N GLY A 104 -10.37 17.30 5.01
CA GLY A 104 -11.21 16.64 6.03
C GLY A 104 -11.39 15.12 5.84
N CYS A 105 -10.86 14.54 4.75
CA CYS A 105 -10.96 13.09 4.55
C CYS A 105 -10.00 12.32 5.48
N ARG A 106 -10.42 11.10 5.83
CA ARG A 106 -9.58 10.10 6.48
C ARG A 106 -9.37 8.94 5.52
N VAL A 107 -8.11 8.61 5.27
CA VAL A 107 -7.73 7.59 4.29
C VAL A 107 -7.10 6.44 5.03
N TYR A 108 -7.62 5.24 4.79
CA TYR A 108 -7.11 3.97 5.28
C TYR A 108 -6.65 3.10 4.12
N THR A 109 -5.73 2.18 4.40
CA THR A 109 -5.35 1.11 3.49
C THR A 109 -5.44 -0.24 4.19
N TYR A 110 -5.94 -1.24 3.48
CA TYR A 110 -6.04 -2.61 3.98
C TYR A 110 -5.10 -3.54 3.21
N GLY A 111 -4.19 -4.17 3.97
CA GLY A 111 -3.27 -5.17 3.49
C GLY A 111 -3.73 -6.58 3.80
N TYR A 112 -3.69 -7.48 2.82
CA TYR A 112 -3.87 -8.92 3.03
C TYR A 112 -2.86 -9.71 2.17
N PRO A 113 -2.50 -10.95 2.54
CA PRO A 113 -1.67 -11.78 1.69
C PRO A 113 -2.33 -11.88 0.31
N SER A 114 -1.66 -11.43 -0.76
CA SER A 114 -2.24 -11.38 -2.12
C SER A 114 -1.41 -12.13 -3.17
N LYS A 115 -0.44 -12.94 -2.73
CA LYS A 115 0.42 -13.71 -3.63
C LYS A 115 -0.43 -14.63 -4.50
N ILE A 116 -0.10 -14.67 -5.80
CA ILE A 116 -0.85 -15.39 -6.85
C ILE A 116 -0.79 -16.92 -6.65
N TRP A 117 0.23 -17.41 -5.96
CA TRP A 117 0.42 -18.83 -5.72
C TRP A 117 -0.44 -19.29 -4.54
N SER A 118 -1.55 -19.97 -4.85
CA SER A 118 -2.39 -20.73 -3.92
C SER A 118 -3.04 -19.90 -2.80
N GLN A 119 -4.16 -19.24 -3.13
CA GLN A 119 -5.12 -18.83 -2.11
C GLN A 119 -6.48 -19.44 -2.44
N SER A 120 -6.95 -20.32 -1.56
CA SER A 120 -8.31 -20.85 -1.61
C SER A 120 -9.32 -19.71 -1.38
N SER A 121 -10.51 -19.83 -1.96
CA SER A 121 -11.60 -18.87 -1.78
C SER A 121 -11.96 -18.65 -0.30
N GLU A 122 -11.79 -19.67 0.53
CA GLU A 122 -12.00 -19.62 1.98
C GLU A 122 -11.14 -18.55 2.67
N ARG A 123 -9.92 -18.30 2.16
CA ARG A 123 -9.01 -17.28 2.73
C ARG A 123 -9.43 -15.86 2.37
N VAL A 124 -10.08 -15.66 1.21
CA VAL A 124 -10.60 -14.34 0.83
C VAL A 124 -11.72 -13.91 1.77
N GLN A 125 -12.59 -14.86 2.15
CA GLN A 125 -13.64 -14.61 3.12
C GLN A 125 -13.07 -14.21 4.49
N GLU A 126 -12.01 -14.89 4.94
CA GLU A 126 -11.32 -14.55 6.19
C GLU A 126 -10.75 -13.12 6.15
N TYR A 127 -10.09 -12.71 5.06
CA TYR A 127 -9.59 -11.34 4.90
C TYR A 127 -10.71 -10.30 4.90
N ALA A 128 -11.84 -10.60 4.25
CA ALA A 128 -13.00 -9.72 4.27
C ALA A 128 -13.57 -9.57 5.70
N LEU A 129 -13.70 -10.67 6.45
CA LEU A 129 -14.17 -10.64 7.83
C LEU A 129 -13.22 -9.85 8.73
N ASN A 130 -11.91 -10.04 8.59
CA ASN A 130 -10.92 -9.28 9.35
C ASN A 130 -11.00 -7.78 9.06
N LEU A 131 -11.21 -7.38 7.79
CA LEU A 131 -11.46 -5.98 7.44
C LEU A 131 -12.72 -5.43 8.12
N LEU A 132 -13.83 -6.18 8.09
CA LEU A 132 -15.09 -5.75 8.72
C LEU A 132 -14.95 -5.60 10.23
N VAL A 133 -14.23 -6.51 10.89
CA VAL A 133 -13.92 -6.41 12.32
C VAL A 133 -13.12 -5.15 12.60
N SER A 134 -12.03 -4.90 11.88
CA SER A 134 -11.21 -3.70 12.07
C SER A 134 -12.01 -2.40 11.84
N LEU A 135 -12.91 -2.36 10.86
CA LEU A 135 -13.76 -1.20 10.61
C LEU A 135 -14.79 -0.97 11.73
N ARG A 136 -15.38 -2.05 12.26
CA ARG A 136 -16.28 -1.96 13.41
C ARG A 136 -15.52 -1.39 14.61
N ASP A 137 -14.34 -1.91 14.91
CA ASP A 137 -13.56 -1.51 16.07
C ASP A 137 -13.19 0.00 15.98
N ILE A 138 -12.74 0.47 14.81
CA ILE A 138 -12.51 1.91 14.57
C ILE A 138 -13.76 2.74 14.82
N ARG A 139 -14.93 2.29 14.35
CA ARG A 139 -16.19 3.01 14.54
C ARG A 139 -16.58 3.07 16.02
N GLU A 140 -16.39 1.98 16.76
CA GLU A 140 -16.67 1.93 18.20
C GLU A 140 -15.74 2.87 18.97
N ASP A 141 -14.44 2.85 18.66
CA ASP A 141 -13.45 3.74 19.27
C ASP A 141 -13.78 5.22 19.05
N LEU A 142 -14.20 5.59 17.83
CA LEU A 142 -14.61 6.96 17.52
C LEU A 142 -15.88 7.37 18.28
N ASN A 143 -16.83 6.46 18.43
CA ASN A 143 -18.06 6.73 19.17
C ASN A 143 -17.82 6.82 20.69
N ALA A 144 -16.82 6.12 21.23
CA ALA A 144 -16.49 6.14 22.65
C ALA A 144 -15.81 7.45 23.10
N VAL A 145 -15.35 8.29 22.17
CA VAL A 145 -14.69 9.57 22.43
C VAL A 145 -15.67 10.76 22.43
N ILE A 146 -16.92 10.54 22.05
CA ILE A 146 -18.02 11.54 22.04
C ILE A 146 -18.89 11.37 23.29
#